data_AF-A0AAW1UZL6-F1
#
_entry.id   AF-A0AAW1UZL6-F1
#
_cell.length_a   1.000
_cell.length_b   1.000
_cell.length_c   1.000
_cell.angle_alpha   90.00
_cell.angle_beta   90.00
_cell.angle_gamma   90.00
#
_symmetry.space_group_name_H-M   'P 1'
#
loop_
_entity.id
_entity.type
_entity.pdbx_description
1 polymer ?
#
loop_
_entity_poly.entity_id
_entity_poly.type
_entity_poly.pdbx_seq_one_letter_code
_entity_poly.pdbx_strand_id
1 'polypeptide(L)'
;MKRFGTSSGTEIDKEIEDLTPQNTVKTHKYVWKQFTEFCERRNYKLCAQTSEEQLASLLKDWAFNMKRADGTEYKEGTVKTIWNISAKLVQKKFYEEFNRETNPFRGVIFEYARKARAAKRKKLQANS
;
A
#
# COMPACT_ATOMS: atom_id res chain seq x y z
N MET A 1 -34.36 11.99 24.09
CA MET A 1 -33.12 12.36 23.38
C MET A 1 -32.58 11.14 22.63
N LYS A 2 -32.72 11.04 21.31
CA LYS A 2 -31.95 10.07 20.52
C LYS A 2 -30.64 10.75 20.08
N ARG A 3 -29.66 10.78 20.99
CA ARG A 3 -28.33 11.37 20.73
C ARG A 3 -27.48 10.48 19.81
N PHE A 4 -27.78 9.19 19.75
CA PHE A 4 -26.97 8.18 19.07
C PHE A 4 -27.83 7.39 18.07
N GLY A 5 -27.23 7.05 16.92
CA GLY A 5 -27.86 6.23 15.88
C GLY A 5 -28.04 4.78 16.34
N THR A 6 -28.90 4.05 15.63
CA THR A 6 -29.23 2.64 15.90
C THR A 6 -28.87 1.71 14.75
N SER A 7 -28.11 2.21 13.76
CA SER A 7 -27.68 1.39 12.61
C SER A 7 -26.88 0.19 13.10
N SER A 8 -27.21 -0.99 12.59
CA SER A 8 -26.48 -2.22 12.81
C SER A 8 -25.13 -2.20 12.09
N GLY A 9 -24.19 -3.05 12.54
CA GLY A 9 -22.89 -3.19 11.86
C GLY A 9 -23.04 -3.53 10.37
N THR A 10 -24.01 -4.38 10.02
CA THR A 10 -24.26 -4.79 8.63
C THR A 10 -24.79 -3.65 7.75
N GLU A 11 -25.59 -2.74 8.30
CA GLU A 11 -26.05 -1.55 7.58
C GLU A 11 -24.88 -0.58 7.34
N ILE A 12 -24.02 -0.41 8.34
CA ILE A 12 -22.82 0.43 8.24
C ILE A 12 -21.87 -0.13 7.17
N ASP A 13 -21.63 -1.45 7.17
CA ASP A 13 -20.75 -2.10 6.19
C ASP A 13 -21.28 -1.93 4.77
N LYS A 14 -22.59 -2.08 4.56
CA LYS A 14 -23.24 -1.84 3.26
C LYS A 14 -23.05 -0.40 2.79
N GLU A 15 -23.29 0.58 3.66
CA GLU A 15 -23.09 1.99 3.31
C GLU A 15 -21.62 2.29 2.94
N ILE A 16 -20.66 1.68 3.64
CA ILE A 16 -19.23 1.82 3.32
C ILE A 16 -18.92 1.26 1.92
N GLU A 17 -19.46 0.08 1.58
CA GLU A 17 -19.28 -0.53 0.27
C GLU A 17 -19.90 0.33 -0.84
N ASP A 18 -21.15 0.77 -0.65
CA ASP A 18 -21.90 1.55 -1.63
C ASP A 18 -21.28 2.93 -1.88
N LEU A 19 -20.70 3.55 -0.84
CA LEU A 19 -20.03 4.85 -0.95
C LEU A 19 -18.61 4.75 -1.48
N THR A 20 -18.00 3.56 -1.52
CA THR A 20 -16.63 3.40 -2.01
C THR A 20 -16.59 3.65 -3.52
N PRO A 21 -15.91 4.70 -4.02
CA PRO A 21 -15.92 5.02 -5.44
C PRO A 21 -15.31 3.89 -6.27
N GLN A 22 -15.97 3.51 -7.37
CA GLN A 22 -15.47 2.45 -8.27
C GLN A 22 -14.04 2.72 -8.77
N ASN A 23 -13.68 3.98 -8.96
CA ASN A 23 -12.33 4.37 -9.36
C ASN A 23 -11.28 4.00 -8.29
N THR A 24 -11.62 4.13 -7.01
CA THR A 24 -10.77 3.70 -5.89
C THR A 24 -10.54 2.19 -5.94
N VAL A 25 -11.62 1.41 -6.13
CA VAL A 25 -11.54 -0.05 -6.26
C VAL A 25 -10.65 -0.45 -7.44
N LYS A 26 -10.87 0.16 -8.62
CA LYS A 26 -10.06 -0.11 -9.82
C LYS A 26 -8.59 0.27 -9.60
N THR A 27 -8.33 1.39 -8.95
CA THR A 27 -6.97 1.87 -8.66
C THR A 27 -6.25 0.92 -7.70
N HIS A 28 -6.91 0.48 -6.63
CA HIS A 28 -6.34 -0.49 -5.70
C HIS A 28 -6.01 -1.82 -6.39
N LYS A 29 -6.93 -2.35 -7.20
CA LYS A 29 -6.69 -3.58 -7.98
C LYS A 29 -5.48 -3.43 -8.91
N TYR A 30 -5.39 -2.32 -9.63
CA TYR A 30 -4.26 -2.05 -10.54
C TYR A 30 -2.93 -1.94 -9.79
N VAL A 31 -2.87 -1.14 -8.72
CA VAL A 31 -1.65 -0.98 -7.91
C VAL A 31 -1.24 -2.31 -7.28
N TRP A 32 -2.21 -3.10 -6.79
CA TRP A 32 -1.93 -4.41 -6.22
C TRP A 32 -1.30 -5.34 -7.24
N LYS A 33 -1.88 -5.43 -8.45
CA LYS A 33 -1.35 -6.26 -9.54
C LYS A 33 0.10 -5.91 -9.86
N GLN A 34 0.43 -4.62 -10.01
CA GLN A 34 1.81 -4.19 -10.27
C GLN A 34 2.75 -4.56 -9.12
N PHE A 35 2.29 -4.41 -7.87
CA PHE A 35 3.07 -4.73 -6.70
C PHE A 35 3.33 -6.23 -6.56
N THR A 36 2.33 -7.08 -6.84
CA THR A 36 2.50 -8.54 -6.81
C THR A 36 3.42 -9.02 -7.93
N GLU A 37 3.27 -8.50 -9.15
CA GLU A 37 4.21 -8.77 -10.26
C GLU A 37 5.64 -8.37 -9.90
N PHE A 38 5.82 -7.24 -9.22
CA PHE A 38 7.12 -6.83 -8.71
C PHE A 38 7.67 -7.81 -7.67
N CYS A 39 6.83 -8.25 -6.71
CA CYS A 39 7.21 -9.22 -5.70
C CYS A 39 7.66 -10.53 -6.34
N GLU A 40 6.90 -11.05 -7.30
CA GLU A 40 7.21 -12.28 -8.04
C GLU A 40 8.56 -12.16 -8.77
N ARG A 41 8.77 -11.09 -9.54
CA ARG A 41 10.03 -10.86 -10.27
C ARG A 41 11.25 -10.72 -9.37
N ARG A 42 11.06 -10.24 -8.14
CA ARG A 42 12.12 -10.04 -7.15
C ARG A 42 12.21 -11.18 -6.13
N ASN A 43 11.43 -12.24 -6.30
CA ASN A 43 11.34 -13.39 -5.40
C ASN A 43 10.93 -13.04 -3.96
N TYR A 44 10.14 -11.99 -3.76
CA TYR A 44 9.55 -11.68 -2.46
C TYR A 44 8.32 -12.56 -2.20
N LYS A 45 8.26 -13.16 -1.00
CA LYS A 45 7.10 -13.93 -0.54
C LYS A 45 6.24 -13.07 0.38
N LEU A 46 4.93 -13.05 0.14
CA LEU A 46 3.93 -12.41 0.98
C LEU A 46 3.09 -13.48 1.67
N CYS A 47 3.68 -14.17 2.64
CA CYS A 47 3.05 -15.23 3.41
C CYS A 47 3.11 -14.94 4.92
N ALA A 48 2.44 -15.74 5.73
CA ALA A 48 2.37 -15.56 7.18
C ALA A 48 3.75 -15.44 7.86
N GLN A 49 4.76 -16.13 7.32
CA GLN A 49 6.13 -16.17 7.85
C GLN A 49 6.97 -14.95 7.45
N THR A 50 6.51 -14.10 6.53
CA THR A 50 7.28 -12.94 6.08
C THR A 50 7.41 -11.93 7.22
N SER A 51 8.59 -11.68 7.76
CA SER A 51 8.78 -10.80 8.92
C SER A 51 8.50 -9.32 8.62
N GLU A 52 8.35 -8.49 9.65
CA GLU A 52 8.20 -7.04 9.45
C GLU A 52 9.42 -6.41 8.76
N GLU A 53 10.63 -6.89 9.05
CA GLU A 53 11.86 -6.44 8.40
C GLU A 53 11.87 -6.81 6.91
N GLN A 54 11.38 -8.01 6.56
CA GLN A 54 11.23 -8.42 5.17
C GLN A 54 10.20 -7.55 4.45
N LEU A 55 9.06 -7.26 5.08
CA LEU A 55 8.06 -6.34 4.53
C LEU A 55 8.60 -4.92 4.37
N ALA A 56 9.35 -4.42 5.35
CA ALA A 56 9.99 -3.11 5.27
C ALA A 56 11.04 -3.07 4.15
N SER A 57 11.84 -4.13 4.00
CA SER A 57 12.81 -4.25 2.92
C SER A 57 12.15 -4.28 1.54
N LEU A 58 11.08 -5.06 1.39
CA LEU A 58 10.25 -5.09 0.18
C LEU A 58 9.67 -3.72 -0.15
N LEU A 59 9.05 -3.03 0.83
CA LEU A 59 8.47 -1.71 0.62
C LEU A 59 9.54 -0.64 0.33
N LYS A 60 10.76 -0.82 0.85
CA LYS A 60 11.93 0.02 0.52
C LYS A 60 12.37 -0.20 -0.93
N ASP A 61 12.42 -1.45 -1.38
CA ASP A 61 12.77 -1.80 -2.75
C ASP A 61 11.72 -1.26 -3.73
N TRP A 62 10.44 -1.51 -3.43
CA TRP A 62 9.31 -0.99 -4.19
C TRP A 62 9.32 0.54 -4.28
N ALA A 63 9.61 1.24 -3.18
CA ALA A 63 9.70 2.70 -3.17
C ALA A 63 10.68 3.27 -4.22
N PHE A 64 11.83 2.62 -4.43
CA PHE A 64 12.85 3.10 -5.35
C PHE A 64 12.70 2.57 -6.78
N ASN A 65 12.16 1.36 -6.92
CA ASN A 65 12.18 0.60 -8.17
C ASN A 65 10.80 0.44 -8.84
N MET A 66 9.72 0.97 -8.26
CA MET A 66 8.44 1.02 -8.96
C MET A 66 8.56 1.85 -10.24
N LYS A 67 8.00 1.33 -11.34
CA LYS A 67 7.99 1.96 -12.67
C LYS A 67 6.66 1.73 -13.35
N ARG A 68 6.38 2.53 -14.38
CA ARG A 68 5.25 2.32 -15.28
C ARG A 68 5.47 1.03 -16.09
N ALA A 69 4.39 0.53 -16.70
CA ALA A 69 4.44 -0.69 -17.50
C ALA A 69 5.40 -0.57 -18.71
N ASP A 70 5.57 0.64 -19.24
CA ASP A 70 6.53 0.97 -20.30
C ASP A 70 7.98 1.13 -19.80
N GLY A 71 8.23 0.92 -18.50
CA GLY A 71 9.55 1.07 -17.88
C GLY A 71 9.94 2.52 -17.54
N THR A 72 9.08 3.50 -17.84
CA THR A 72 9.33 4.91 -17.50
C THR A 72 9.08 5.19 -16.02
N GLU A 73 9.70 6.27 -15.53
CA GLU A 73 9.53 6.72 -14.15
C GLU A 73 8.15 7.35 -13.94
N TYR A 74 7.59 7.16 -12.75
CA TYR A 74 6.41 7.88 -12.33
C TYR A 74 6.76 9.33 -11.97
N LYS A 75 5.78 10.23 -12.06
CA LYS A 75 5.88 11.56 -11.44
C LYS A 75 6.00 11.40 -9.91
N GLU A 76 6.67 12.36 -9.28
CA GLU A 76 6.93 12.33 -7.84
C GLU A 76 5.66 12.13 -6.99
N GLY A 77 4.57 12.82 -7.30
CA GLY A 77 3.30 12.69 -6.59
C GLY A 77 2.69 11.29 -6.75
N THR A 78 2.82 10.71 -7.95
CA THR A 78 2.32 9.36 -8.25
C THR A 78 3.10 8.30 -7.47
N VAL A 79 4.41 8.44 -7.31
CA VAL A 79 5.24 7.55 -6.46
C VAL A 79 4.70 7.49 -5.03
N LYS A 80 4.37 8.65 -4.43
CA LYS A 80 3.82 8.71 -3.08
C LYS A 80 2.48 7.95 -3.00
N THR A 81 1.61 8.19 -3.96
CA THR A 81 0.26 7.62 -4.00
C THR A 81 0.31 6.11 -4.17
N ILE A 82 1.05 5.61 -5.17
CA ILE A 82 1.20 4.17 -5.42
C ILE A 82 1.80 3.47 -4.20
N TRP A 83 2.89 4.00 -3.63
CA TRP A 83 3.51 3.40 -2.46
C TRP A 83 2.56 3.32 -1.26
N ASN A 84 1.79 4.38 -1.00
CA ASN A 84 0.82 4.40 0.10
C ASN A 84 -0.27 3.36 -0.09
N ILE A 85 -0.78 3.22 -1.32
CA ILE A 85 -1.80 2.21 -1.65
C ILE A 85 -1.20 0.81 -1.46
N SER A 86 -0.02 0.53 -2.00
CA SER A 86 0.67 -0.76 -1.81
C SER A 86 0.86 -1.08 -0.31
N ALA A 87 1.34 -0.12 0.48
CA ALA A 87 1.55 -0.29 1.92
C ALA A 87 0.25 -0.58 2.68
N LYS A 88 -0.86 0.11 2.34
CA LYS A 88 -2.19 -0.17 2.92
C LYS A 88 -2.69 -1.57 2.53
N LEU A 89 -2.47 -1.98 1.28
CA LEU A 89 -2.91 -3.29 0.81
C LEU A 89 -2.08 -4.43 1.43
N VAL A 90 -0.77 -4.22 1.67
CA VAL A 90 0.05 -5.15 2.46
C VAL A 90 -0.50 -5.26 3.88
N GLN A 91 -0.76 -4.15 4.55
CA GLN A 91 -1.35 -4.14 5.88
C GLN A 91 -2.69 -4.90 5.91
N LYS A 92 -3.58 -4.61 4.95
CA LYS A 92 -4.87 -5.27 4.80
C LYS A 92 -4.71 -6.78 4.60
N LYS A 93 -3.86 -7.21 3.66
CA LYS A 93 -3.57 -8.64 3.40
C LYS A 93 -3.11 -9.37 4.65
N PHE A 94 -2.15 -8.82 5.40
CA PHE A 94 -1.61 -9.49 6.58
C PHE A 94 -2.61 -9.57 7.73
N TYR A 95 -3.44 -8.55 7.88
CA TYR A 95 -4.53 -8.58 8.85
C TYR A 95 -5.60 -9.61 8.47
N GLU A 96 -6.11 -9.57 7.25
CA GLU A 96 -7.22 -10.41 6.82
C GLU A 96 -6.85 -11.89 6.63
N GLU A 97 -5.68 -12.17 6.04
CA GLU A 97 -5.30 -13.55 5.72
C GLU A 97 -4.53 -14.24 6.85
N PHE A 98 -3.84 -13.49 7.70
CA PHE A 98 -2.93 -14.05 8.71
C PHE A 98 -3.21 -13.55 10.14
N ASN A 99 -4.26 -12.73 10.33
CA ASN A 99 -4.57 -12.09 11.61
C ASN A 99 -3.36 -11.38 12.25
N ARG A 100 -2.51 -10.78 11.41
CA ARG A 100 -1.26 -10.15 11.85
C ARG A 100 -1.30 -8.66 11.60
N GLU A 101 -1.29 -7.91 12.69
CA GLU A 101 -1.14 -6.46 12.61
C GLU A 101 0.27 -6.10 12.14
N THR A 102 0.33 -5.22 11.14
CA THR A 102 1.57 -4.58 10.73
C THR A 102 1.26 -3.13 10.37
N ASN A 103 2.14 -2.19 10.71
CA ASN A 103 1.90 -0.78 10.47
C ASN A 103 3.05 -0.12 9.68
N PRO A 104 2.99 -0.16 8.33
CA PRO A 104 4.00 0.46 7.47
C PRO A 104 4.13 1.98 7.63
N PHE A 105 3.15 2.64 8.25
CA PHE A 105 3.09 4.09 8.38
C PHE A 105 3.71 4.62 9.68
N ARG A 106 3.66 3.83 10.76
CA ARG A 106 4.13 4.25 12.09
C ARG A 106 5.23 3.35 12.66
N GLY A 107 5.30 2.07 12.26
CA GLY A 107 6.31 1.15 12.76
C GLY A 107 7.72 1.66 12.50
N VAL A 108 8.60 1.53 13.50
CA VAL A 108 10.00 1.99 13.45
C VAL A 108 10.77 1.23 12.37
N ILE A 109 10.55 -0.08 12.26
CA ILE A 109 11.16 -0.96 11.24
C ILE A 109 10.86 -0.45 9.81
N PHE A 110 9.71 0.19 9.60
CA PHE A 110 9.29 0.73 8.29
C PHE A 110 9.81 2.15 8.01
N GLU A 111 10.52 2.79 8.95
CA GLU A 111 11.04 4.14 8.76
C GLU A 111 11.96 4.23 7.53
N TYR A 112 12.81 3.22 7.32
CA TYR A 112 13.71 3.17 6.17
C TYR A 112 12.95 3.07 4.84
N ALA A 113 11.82 2.34 4.81
CA ALA A 113 10.97 2.26 3.62
C ALA A 113 10.29 3.62 3.31
N ARG A 114 9.82 4.32 4.36
CA ARG A 114 9.25 5.68 4.22
C ARG A 114 10.31 6.68 3.77
N LYS A 115 11.54 6.59 4.28
CA LYS A 115 12.71 7.39 3.87
C LYS A 115 13.07 7.11 2.42
N ALA A 116 13.07 5.85 1.99
CA ALA A 116 13.32 5.47 0.60
C ALA A 116 12.32 6.11 -0.36
N ARG A 117 11.02 6.05 -0.04
CA ARG A 117 9.99 6.74 -0.82
C ARG A 117 10.25 8.25 -0.86
N ALA A 118 10.57 8.88 0.27
CA ALA A 118 10.86 10.31 0.32
C ALA A 118 12.10 10.69 -0.53
N ALA A 119 13.15 9.86 -0.51
CA ALA A 119 14.35 10.06 -1.30
C ALA A 119 14.08 9.92 -2.80
N LYS A 120 13.34 8.88 -3.23
CA LYS A 120 12.93 8.71 -4.63
C LYS A 120 12.12 9.92 -5.12
N ARG A 121 11.18 10.40 -4.29
CA ARG A 121 10.37 11.59 -4.58
C ARG A 121 11.26 12.83 -4.83
N LYS A 122 12.18 13.14 -3.91
CA LYS A 122 13.12 14.26 -4.06
C LYS A 122 13.98 14.13 -5.32
N LYS A 123 14.46 12.92 -5.64
CA LYS A 123 15.25 12.66 -6.85
C LYS A 123 14.45 12.97 -8.12
N LEU A 124 13.18 12.59 -8.18
CA LEU A 124 12.33 12.84 -9.33
C LEU A 124 11.97 14.33 -9.47
N GLN A 125 11.75 15.04 -8.36
CA GLN A 125 11.54 16.49 -8.36
C GLN A 125 12.74 17.26 -8.89
N ALA A 126 13.95 16.88 -8.52
CA ALA A 126 15.18 17.53 -8.99
C ALA A 126 15.43 17.34 -10.50
N ASN A 127 14.83 16.30 -11.09
CA ASN A 127 14.95 15.95 -12.52
C ASN A 127 13.72 16.37 -13.34
N SER A 128 12.78 17.09 -12.74
CA SER A 128 11.52 17.54 -13.39
C SER A 128 11.63 18.96 -13.92
#